data_AF-A0A1J3E4A0-F1
#
_entry.id   AF-A0A1J3E4A0-F1
#
_cell.length_a   1.000
_cell.length_b   1.000
_cell.length_c   1.000
_cell.angle_alpha   90.00
_cell.angle_beta   90.00
_cell.angle_gamma   90.00
#
_symmetry.space_group_name_H-M   'P 1'
#
loop_
_entity.id
_entity.type
_entity.pdbx_description
1 polymer ?
#
loop_
_entity_poly.entity_id
_entity_poly.type
_entity_poly.pdbx_seq_one_letter_code
_entity_poly.pdbx_strand_id
1 'polypeptide(L)'
;LALQELEINPANQDLDRFDWVMRWESLVPLHLMVGLMEGLFFPKWLDVLYKWLCSEPKFDKVRNWFLGWKGLFPEELLGNKRIEIQFIRGLDMVMEAVDQVEVSKPGERENIRSSSYHKEQEQRQFGVRVKSHEAQMDDDDTKELSFKEAVELFAQEKELLLKPKPYRMHNGLQIYRFGSVSVLVDSA
;
A
#
# COMPACT_ATOMS: atom_id res chain seq x y z
N LEU A 1 -12.14 -14.22 -15.57
CA LEU A 1 -12.53 -14.00 -14.15
C LEU A 1 -13.59 -12.93 -14.09
N ALA A 2 -14.59 -13.01 -13.20
CA ALA A 2 -15.70 -12.04 -13.15
C ALA A 2 -15.22 -10.56 -13.08
N LEU A 3 -14.13 -10.27 -12.35
CA LEU A 3 -13.52 -8.92 -12.31
C LEU A 3 -12.89 -8.46 -13.64
N GLN A 4 -12.46 -9.37 -14.51
CA GLN A 4 -12.00 -9.00 -15.85
C GLN A 4 -13.15 -8.51 -16.72
N GLU A 5 -14.35 -9.05 -16.51
CA GLU A 5 -15.58 -8.64 -17.20
C GLU A 5 -16.30 -7.49 -16.49
N LEU A 6 -15.87 -7.10 -15.28
CA LEU A 6 -16.44 -5.97 -14.56
C LEU A 6 -16.27 -4.68 -15.38
N GLU A 7 -17.39 -4.06 -15.70
CA GLU A 7 -17.46 -2.72 -16.27
C GLU A 7 -17.79 -1.70 -15.18
N ILE A 8 -16.94 -0.68 -15.06
CA ILE A 8 -17.12 0.38 -14.07
C ILE A 8 -17.69 1.60 -14.80
N ASN A 9 -18.91 1.98 -14.45
CA ASN A 9 -19.64 3.05 -15.10
C ASN A 9 -20.34 3.93 -14.06
N PRO A 10 -19.89 5.19 -13.88
CA PRO A 10 -20.48 6.09 -12.89
C PRO A 10 -21.97 6.42 -13.11
N ALA A 11 -22.47 6.26 -14.35
CA ALA A 11 -23.87 6.55 -14.68
C ALA A 11 -24.81 5.37 -14.44
N ASN A 12 -24.30 4.13 -14.56
CA ASN A 12 -25.08 2.91 -14.41
C ASN A 12 -24.18 1.76 -13.94
N GLN A 13 -24.03 1.61 -12.63
CA GLN A 13 -23.09 0.64 -12.07
C GLN A 13 -23.76 -0.74 -11.95
N ASP A 14 -23.23 -1.73 -12.66
CA ASP A 14 -23.53 -3.14 -12.42
C ASP A 14 -22.56 -3.68 -11.36
N LEU A 15 -23.11 -4.24 -10.28
CA LEU A 15 -22.34 -4.78 -9.15
C LEU A 15 -22.27 -6.31 -9.16
N ASP A 16 -23.01 -7.00 -10.02
CA ASP A 16 -23.12 -8.47 -9.98
C ASP A 16 -21.74 -9.14 -10.05
N ARG A 17 -20.88 -8.67 -10.97
CA ARG A 17 -19.53 -9.22 -11.15
C ARG A 17 -18.64 -8.97 -9.94
N PHE A 18 -18.81 -7.84 -9.26
CA PHE A 18 -18.07 -7.51 -8.05
C PHE A 18 -18.55 -8.38 -6.89
N ASP A 19 -19.87 -8.47 -6.69
CA ASP A 19 -20.50 -9.24 -5.64
C ASP A 19 -20.18 -10.74 -5.74
N TRP A 20 -20.09 -11.29 -6.94
CA TRP A 20 -19.67 -12.68 -7.14
C TRP A 20 -18.27 -12.95 -6.61
N VAL A 21 -17.34 -12.00 -6.77
CA VAL A 21 -15.99 -12.15 -6.22
C VAL A 21 -15.97 -11.93 -4.72
N MET A 22 -16.75 -10.97 -4.21
CA MET A 22 -16.82 -10.72 -2.76
C MET A 22 -17.46 -11.87 -1.98
N ARG A 23 -18.33 -12.67 -2.59
CA ARG A 23 -18.82 -13.92 -1.98
C ARG A 23 -17.73 -14.93 -1.63
N TRP A 24 -16.55 -14.81 -2.24
CA TRP A 24 -15.43 -15.72 -2.02
C TRP A 24 -14.41 -15.16 -1.01
N GLU A 25 -14.66 -13.97 -0.45
CA GLU A 25 -13.71 -13.28 0.42
C GLU A 25 -13.28 -14.13 1.62
N SER A 26 -14.21 -14.79 2.30
CA SER A 26 -13.89 -15.67 3.44
C SER A 26 -13.26 -17.01 3.05
N LEU A 27 -13.33 -17.40 1.77
CA LEU A 27 -12.80 -18.66 1.25
C LEU A 27 -11.40 -18.51 0.64
N VAL A 28 -11.02 -17.29 0.28
CA VAL A 28 -9.77 -16.98 -0.41
C VAL A 28 -8.82 -16.29 0.57
N PRO A 29 -7.55 -16.74 0.69
CA PRO A 29 -6.56 -16.04 1.50
C PRO A 29 -6.48 -14.54 1.16
N LEU A 30 -6.51 -13.69 2.20
CA LEU A 30 -6.54 -12.23 2.06
C LEU A 30 -5.51 -11.68 1.07
N HIS A 31 -4.28 -12.19 1.09
CA HIS A 31 -3.22 -11.72 0.19
C HIS A 31 -3.52 -11.95 -1.30
N LEU A 32 -4.26 -13.00 -1.64
CA LEU A 32 -4.72 -13.28 -3.01
C LEU A 32 -5.87 -12.36 -3.40
N MET A 33 -6.81 -12.14 -2.49
CA MET A 33 -7.93 -11.21 -2.72
C MET A 33 -7.40 -9.78 -2.94
N VAL A 34 -6.44 -9.35 -2.13
CA VAL A 34 -5.75 -8.06 -2.34
C VAL A 34 -5.09 -8.00 -3.71
N GLY A 35 -4.34 -9.04 -4.11
CA GLY A 35 -3.70 -9.09 -5.42
C GLY A 35 -4.71 -9.05 -6.59
N LEU A 36 -5.86 -9.69 -6.44
CA LEU A 36 -6.96 -9.63 -7.42
C LEU A 36 -7.51 -8.21 -7.55
N MET A 37 -7.74 -7.52 -6.44
CA MET A 37 -8.23 -6.14 -6.47
C MET A 37 -7.22 -5.18 -7.09
N GLU A 38 -5.95 -5.29 -6.70
CA GLU A 38 -4.84 -4.49 -7.25
C GLU A 38 -4.67 -4.71 -8.75
N GLY A 39 -4.77 -5.95 -9.21
CA GLY A 39 -4.50 -6.30 -10.61
C GLY A 39 -5.69 -6.05 -11.55
N LEU A 40 -6.93 -6.20 -11.07
CA LEU A 40 -8.10 -6.25 -11.96
C LEU A 40 -9.14 -5.16 -11.70
N PHE A 41 -9.32 -4.75 -10.43
CA PHE A 41 -10.34 -3.78 -10.06
C PHE A 41 -9.80 -2.34 -10.12
N PHE A 42 -8.77 -2.04 -9.33
CA PHE A 42 -8.26 -0.68 -9.16
C PHE A 42 -7.76 -0.02 -10.45
N PRO A 43 -7.10 -0.71 -11.38
CA PRO A 43 -6.67 -0.08 -12.64
C PRO A 43 -7.86 0.47 -13.44
N LYS A 44 -8.95 -0.30 -13.52
CA LYS A 44 -10.20 0.13 -14.18
C LYS A 44 -10.87 1.25 -13.40
N TRP A 45 -10.95 1.12 -12.09
CA TRP A 45 -11.65 2.06 -11.22
C TRP A 45 -10.97 3.44 -11.23
N LEU A 46 -9.64 3.47 -11.13
CA LEU A 46 -8.84 4.69 -11.21
C LEU A 46 -8.88 5.33 -12.60
N ASP A 47 -8.86 4.55 -13.68
CA ASP A 47 -8.99 5.06 -15.05
C ASP A 47 -10.35 5.74 -15.28
N VAL A 48 -11.44 5.13 -14.81
CA VAL A 48 -12.78 5.74 -14.88
C VAL A 48 -12.84 7.02 -14.06
N LEU A 49 -12.29 7.02 -12.84
CA LEU A 49 -12.23 8.22 -12.00
C LEU A 49 -11.42 9.33 -12.69
N TYR A 50 -10.25 9.01 -13.25
CA TYR A 50 -9.41 9.95 -13.99
C TYR A 50 -10.18 10.61 -15.14
N LYS A 51 -10.77 9.80 -16.02
CA LYS A 51 -11.54 10.29 -17.17
C LYS A 51 -12.72 11.17 -16.73
N TRP A 52 -13.37 10.82 -15.64
CA TRP A 52 -14.47 11.64 -15.10
C TRP A 52 -13.96 12.98 -14.55
N LEU A 53 -12.83 12.98 -13.84
CA LEU A 53 -12.24 14.20 -13.28
C LEU A 53 -11.68 15.14 -14.35
N CYS A 54 -11.14 14.61 -15.45
CA CYS A 54 -10.66 15.42 -16.58
C CYS A 54 -11.79 16.01 -17.45
N SER A 55 -13.05 15.69 -17.16
CA SER A 55 -14.23 16.27 -17.82
C SER A 55 -14.76 17.47 -17.01
N GLU A 56 -16.08 17.66 -16.93
CA GLU A 56 -16.71 18.63 -16.02
C GLU A 56 -17.38 17.88 -14.84
N PRO A 57 -16.61 17.44 -13.83
CA PRO A 57 -17.16 16.64 -12.74
C PRO A 57 -18.05 17.47 -11.80
N LYS A 58 -19.19 16.90 -11.42
CA LYS A 58 -19.95 17.37 -10.25
C LYS A 58 -19.39 16.66 -9.01
N PHE A 59 -18.60 17.35 -8.21
CA PHE A 59 -17.85 16.74 -7.09
C PHE A 59 -18.72 15.99 -6.07
N ASP A 60 -19.97 16.42 -5.82
CA ASP A 60 -20.88 15.65 -4.97
C ASP A 60 -21.18 14.25 -5.52
N LYS A 61 -21.34 14.13 -6.84
CA LYS A 61 -21.55 12.83 -7.50
C LYS A 61 -20.29 11.98 -7.43
N VAL A 62 -19.12 12.59 -7.65
CA VAL A 62 -17.83 11.90 -7.54
C VAL A 62 -17.60 11.38 -6.13
N ARG A 63 -17.85 12.20 -5.11
CA ARG A 63 -17.76 11.81 -3.69
C ARG A 63 -18.69 10.63 -3.38
N ASN A 64 -19.96 10.72 -3.77
CA ASN A 64 -20.93 9.66 -3.48
C ASN A 64 -20.56 8.36 -4.20
N TRP A 65 -20.08 8.42 -5.43
CA TRP A 65 -19.61 7.25 -6.17
C TRP A 65 -18.35 6.63 -5.54
N PHE A 66 -17.39 7.46 -5.13
CA PHE A 66 -16.18 7.01 -4.43
C PHE A 66 -16.53 6.30 -3.12
N LEU A 67 -17.35 6.93 -2.28
CA LEU A 67 -17.76 6.37 -1.00
C LEU A 67 -18.63 5.11 -1.17
N GLY A 68 -19.50 5.10 -2.20
CA GLY A 68 -20.28 3.93 -2.58
C GLY A 68 -19.39 2.73 -2.86
N TRP A 69 -18.39 2.89 -3.72
CA TRP A 69 -17.42 1.82 -3.99
C TRP A 69 -16.62 1.41 -2.76
N LYS A 70 -16.08 2.37 -2.00
CA LYS A 70 -15.30 2.07 -0.79
C LYS A 70 -16.13 1.30 0.24
N GLY A 71 -17.42 1.61 0.36
CA GLY A 71 -18.35 0.93 1.28
C GLY A 71 -18.69 -0.52 0.90
N LEU A 72 -18.37 -0.96 -0.33
CA LEU A 72 -18.58 -2.34 -0.76
C LEU A 72 -17.41 -3.27 -0.35
N PHE A 73 -16.29 -2.71 0.12
CA PHE A 73 -15.13 -3.50 0.53
C PHE A 73 -15.27 -3.95 2.00
N PRO A 74 -15.07 -5.24 2.30
CA PRO A 74 -14.93 -5.76 3.67
C PRO A 74 -13.84 -5.05 4.48
N GLU A 75 -14.01 -4.99 5.80
CA GLU A 75 -13.10 -4.28 6.71
C GLU A 75 -11.68 -4.86 6.66
N GLU A 76 -11.55 -6.17 6.48
CA GLU A 76 -10.29 -6.90 6.35
C GLU A 76 -9.49 -6.43 5.12
N LEU A 77 -10.19 -6.17 4.00
CA LEU A 77 -9.57 -5.62 2.81
C LEU A 77 -9.23 -4.13 2.99
N LEU A 78 -10.13 -3.36 3.58
CA LEU A 78 -9.91 -1.93 3.84
C LEU A 78 -8.74 -1.69 4.82
N GLY A 79 -8.54 -2.59 5.78
CA GLY A 79 -7.41 -2.57 6.72
C GLY A 79 -6.07 -2.95 6.07
N ASN A 80 -6.07 -3.46 4.83
CA ASN A 80 -4.85 -3.78 4.12
C ASN A 80 -4.24 -2.53 3.50
N LYS A 81 -2.99 -2.20 3.87
CA LYS A 81 -2.25 -1.04 3.37
C LYS A 81 -2.20 -0.94 1.84
N ARG A 82 -2.17 -2.06 1.14
CA ARG A 82 -2.13 -2.07 -0.33
C ARG A 82 -3.43 -1.58 -0.94
N ILE A 83 -4.57 -1.98 -0.37
CA ILE A 83 -5.90 -1.51 -0.77
C ILE A 83 -6.06 -0.03 -0.39
N GLU A 84 -5.66 0.32 0.84
CA GLU A 84 -5.71 1.70 1.35
C GLU A 84 -4.98 2.68 0.41
N ILE A 85 -3.76 2.34 -0.03
CA ILE A 85 -2.97 3.16 -0.96
C ILE A 85 -3.72 3.42 -2.27
N GLN A 86 -4.49 2.47 -2.79
CA GLN A 86 -5.25 2.67 -4.03
C GLN A 86 -6.39 3.68 -3.85
N PHE A 87 -7.09 3.64 -2.72
CA PHE A 87 -8.10 4.66 -2.40
C PHE A 87 -7.49 6.03 -2.14
N ILE A 88 -6.33 6.10 -1.47
CA ILE A 88 -5.59 7.36 -1.29
C ILE A 88 -5.20 7.95 -2.65
N ARG A 89 -4.72 7.13 -3.59
CA ARG A 89 -4.43 7.59 -4.97
C ARG A 89 -5.65 8.20 -5.65
N GLY A 90 -6.80 7.55 -5.54
CA GLY A 90 -8.05 8.09 -6.09
C GLY A 90 -8.44 9.42 -5.42
N LEU A 91 -8.28 9.52 -4.10
CA LEU A 91 -8.56 10.75 -3.35
C LEU A 91 -7.63 11.90 -3.76
N ASP A 92 -6.34 11.63 -3.92
CA ASP A 92 -5.36 12.60 -4.40
C ASP A 92 -5.75 13.19 -5.76
N MET A 93 -6.21 12.33 -6.69
CA MET A 93 -6.70 12.79 -8.00
C MET A 93 -7.92 13.71 -7.87
N VAL A 94 -8.84 13.39 -6.96
CA VAL A 94 -10.00 14.26 -6.69
C VAL A 94 -9.54 15.61 -6.13
N MET A 95 -8.58 15.62 -5.20
CA MET A 95 -8.03 16.85 -4.63
C MET A 95 -7.37 17.73 -5.71
N GLU A 96 -6.57 17.13 -6.60
CA GLU A 96 -5.98 17.84 -7.75
C GLU A 96 -7.04 18.49 -8.65
N ALA A 97 -8.12 17.76 -8.94
CA ALA A 97 -9.21 18.29 -9.75
C ALA A 97 -9.95 19.44 -9.04
N VAL A 98 -10.13 19.36 -7.73
CA VAL A 98 -10.73 20.43 -6.91
C VAL A 98 -9.84 21.68 -6.90
N ASP A 99 -8.52 21.48 -6.76
CA ASP A 99 -7.52 22.55 -6.77
C ASP A 99 -7.28 23.12 -8.19
N GLN A 100 -7.99 22.61 -9.20
CA GLN A 100 -7.87 23.01 -10.62
C GLN A 100 -6.46 22.82 -11.17
N VAL A 101 -5.72 21.85 -10.63
CA VAL A 101 -4.41 21.43 -11.12
C VAL A 101 -4.60 20.28 -12.11
N GLU A 102 -3.64 20.09 -13.01
CA GLU A 102 -3.64 18.94 -13.91
C GLU A 102 -3.68 17.63 -13.11
N VAL A 103 -4.76 16.87 -13.30
CA VAL A 103 -4.97 15.58 -12.63
C VAL A 103 -3.91 14.60 -13.13
N SER A 104 -3.20 13.98 -12.20
CA SER A 104 -2.18 12.99 -12.55
C SER A 104 -2.80 11.70 -13.08
N LYS A 105 -2.21 11.13 -14.14
CA LYS A 105 -2.71 9.87 -14.70
C LYS A 105 -2.46 8.69 -13.75
N PRO A 106 -3.42 7.76 -13.64
CA PRO A 106 -3.20 6.49 -12.95
C PRO A 106 -2.00 5.75 -13.57
N GLY A 107 -0.98 5.45 -12.75
CA GLY A 107 0.24 4.75 -13.18
C GLY A 107 1.50 5.62 -13.31
N GLU A 108 1.39 6.95 -13.45
CA GLU A 108 2.57 7.83 -13.53
C GLU A 108 3.21 8.10 -12.14
N ARG A 109 2.45 7.91 -11.06
CA ARG A 109 2.86 8.24 -9.68
C ARG A 109 3.51 7.10 -8.88
N GLU A 110 3.74 5.93 -9.47
CA GLU A 110 4.25 4.78 -8.72
C GLU A 110 5.63 5.02 -8.07
N ASN A 111 6.38 6.04 -8.50
CA ASN A 111 7.72 6.33 -7.99
C ASN A 111 7.83 7.37 -6.86
N ILE A 112 6.83 8.20 -6.58
CA ILE A 112 7.06 9.41 -5.74
C ILE A 112 6.31 9.39 -4.40
N ARG A 113 5.02 9.02 -4.35
CA ARG A 113 4.21 9.15 -3.11
C ARG A 113 4.18 7.90 -2.23
N SER A 114 4.31 6.69 -2.77
CA SER A 114 4.44 5.46 -1.97
C SER A 114 5.70 5.50 -1.07
N SER A 115 6.72 6.24 -1.51
CA SER A 115 7.96 6.48 -0.77
C SER A 115 7.77 7.42 0.42
N SER A 116 6.94 8.46 0.31
CA SER A 116 6.71 9.43 1.39
C SER A 116 5.87 8.87 2.53
N TYR A 117 4.83 8.08 2.26
CA TYR A 117 4.06 7.43 3.33
C TYR A 117 4.88 6.36 4.08
N HIS A 118 5.75 5.62 3.36
CA HIS A 118 6.71 4.71 4.00
C HIS A 118 7.79 5.45 4.79
N LYS A 119 8.36 6.53 4.25
CA LYS A 119 9.33 7.37 4.96
C LYS A 119 8.75 8.02 6.20
N GLU A 120 7.52 8.53 6.15
CA GLU A 120 6.90 9.21 7.29
C GLU A 120 6.52 8.24 8.42
N GLN A 121 6.08 7.00 8.11
CA GLN A 121 5.87 5.98 9.14
C GLN A 121 7.19 5.46 9.72
N GLU A 122 8.23 5.23 8.89
CA GLU A 122 9.56 4.87 9.38
C GLU A 122 10.16 5.99 10.24
N GLN A 123 10.07 7.26 9.81
CA GLN A 123 10.56 8.40 10.58
C GLN A 123 9.78 8.64 11.87
N ARG A 124 8.47 8.35 11.92
CA ARG A 124 7.70 8.42 13.18
C ARG A 124 8.05 7.26 14.12
N GLN A 125 8.32 6.05 13.60
CA GLN A 125 8.79 4.94 14.43
C GLN A 125 10.25 5.14 14.91
N PHE A 126 11.12 5.71 14.08
CA PHE A 126 12.48 6.11 14.45
C PHE A 126 12.50 7.29 15.43
N GLY A 127 11.68 8.33 15.21
CA GLY A 127 11.65 9.53 16.06
C GLY A 127 11.10 9.28 17.47
N VAL A 128 10.21 8.31 17.63
CA VAL A 128 9.73 7.86 18.94
C VAL A 128 10.80 7.01 19.66
N ARG A 129 11.54 6.15 18.92
CA ARG A 129 12.61 5.29 19.48
C ARG A 129 13.85 6.07 19.91
N VAL A 130 14.23 7.12 19.18
CA VAL A 130 15.39 7.96 19.51
C VAL A 130 15.11 8.84 20.73
N LYS A 131 13.90 9.41 20.85
CA LYS A 131 13.52 10.20 22.05
C LYS A 131 13.38 9.38 23.33
N SER A 132 13.08 8.09 23.24
CA SER A 132 13.07 7.20 24.40
C SER A 132 14.46 6.75 24.87
N HIS A 133 15.50 6.95 24.06
CA HIS A 133 16.86 6.47 24.38
C HIS A 133 17.80 7.55 24.97
N GLU A 134 17.43 8.83 24.96
CA GLU A 134 18.23 9.89 25.61
C GLU A 134 17.85 10.14 27.08
N ALA A 135 16.74 9.57 27.58
CA ALA A 135 16.22 9.87 28.92
C ALA A 135 16.47 8.80 30.00
N GLN A 136 17.11 7.67 29.69
CA GLN A 136 17.42 6.64 30.69
C GLN A 136 18.80 6.03 30.43
N MET A 137 19.84 6.73 30.88
CA MET A 137 21.03 6.06 31.42
C MET A 137 20.68 5.70 32.87
N ASP A 138 20.18 4.49 33.10
CA ASP A 138 20.54 3.72 34.28
C ASP A 138 20.06 2.27 34.15
N ASP A 139 20.93 1.42 34.65
CA ASP A 139 20.74 0.04 35.08
C ASP A 139 20.67 -1.10 34.04
N ASP A 140 21.42 -2.12 34.44
CA ASP A 140 21.62 -3.47 33.95
C ASP A 140 20.35 -4.09 33.32
N ASP A 141 20.37 -4.26 31.99
CA ASP A 141 19.66 -5.39 31.39
C ASP A 141 20.38 -5.77 30.10
N THR A 142 20.67 -7.06 29.96
CA THR A 142 21.30 -7.65 28.79
C THR A 142 20.29 -7.56 27.65
N LYS A 143 20.23 -6.41 26.97
CA LYS A 143 19.34 -6.20 25.85
C LYS A 143 19.83 -7.08 24.71
N GLU A 144 19.23 -8.27 24.62
CA GLU A 144 19.44 -9.20 23.52
C GLU A 144 19.22 -8.42 22.22
N LEU A 145 20.33 -8.11 21.54
CA LEU A 145 20.35 -7.58 20.18
C LEU A 145 19.44 -8.49 19.35
N SER A 146 18.43 -7.92 18.71
CA SER A 146 17.62 -8.70 17.78
C SER A 146 18.54 -9.27 16.69
N PHE A 147 18.25 -10.48 16.21
CA PHE A 147 19.08 -11.12 15.19
C PHE A 147 19.29 -10.22 13.96
N LYS A 148 18.27 -9.42 13.61
CA LYS A 148 18.36 -8.41 12.56
C LYS A 148 19.38 -7.30 12.87
N GLU A 149 19.39 -6.76 14.08
CA GLU A 149 20.36 -5.74 14.52
C GLU A 149 21.79 -6.31 14.52
N ALA A 150 21.98 -7.56 14.95
CA ALA A 150 23.28 -8.23 14.89
C ALA A 150 23.78 -8.39 13.45
N VAL A 151 22.91 -8.79 12.52
CA VAL A 151 23.23 -8.93 11.09
C VAL A 151 23.53 -7.57 10.45
N GLU A 152 22.82 -6.52 10.84
CA GLU A 152 23.05 -5.15 10.34
C GLU A 152 24.38 -4.57 10.83
N LEU A 153 24.72 -4.76 12.12
CA LEU A 153 26.01 -4.36 12.68
C LEU A 153 27.17 -5.11 12.01
N PHE A 154 27.03 -6.41 11.81
CA PHE A 154 28.02 -7.21 11.09
C PHE A 154 28.18 -6.77 9.63
N ALA A 155 27.08 -6.35 8.97
CA ALA A 155 27.14 -5.78 7.62
C ALA A 155 28.00 -4.51 7.61
N GLN A 156 27.74 -3.58 8.53
CA GLN A 156 28.43 -2.30 8.62
C GLN A 156 29.93 -2.47 8.92
N GLU A 157 30.29 -3.39 9.82
CA GLU A 157 31.69 -3.70 10.14
C GLU A 157 32.46 -4.21 8.91
N LYS A 158 31.78 -4.91 7.99
CA LYS A 158 32.37 -5.40 6.74
C LYS A 158 32.19 -4.43 5.55
N GLU A 159 31.78 -3.19 5.80
CA GLU A 159 31.44 -2.18 4.79
C GLU A 159 30.34 -2.62 3.80
N LEU A 160 29.51 -3.59 4.21
CA LEU A 160 28.37 -4.09 3.47
C LEU A 160 27.08 -3.42 3.94
N LEU A 161 26.15 -3.21 3.01
CA LEU A 161 24.84 -2.62 3.30
C LEU A 161 23.76 -3.68 3.17
N LEU A 162 23.00 -3.90 4.26
CA LEU A 162 21.76 -4.64 4.22
C LEU A 162 20.66 -3.72 3.67
N LYS A 163 20.20 -3.95 2.44
CA LYS A 163 19.16 -3.12 1.80
C LYS A 163 17.99 -3.98 1.34
N PRO A 164 16.73 -3.68 1.71
CA PRO A 164 15.60 -4.44 1.19
C PRO A 164 15.56 -4.35 -0.34
N LYS A 165 15.30 -5.48 -1.00
CA LYS A 165 15.01 -5.50 -2.43
C LYS A 165 13.51 -5.28 -2.60
N PRO A 166 13.06 -4.08 -3.01
CA PRO A 166 11.64 -3.84 -3.22
C PRO A 166 11.11 -4.81 -4.28
N TYR A 167 9.86 -5.25 -4.10
CA TYR A 167 9.17 -6.22 -4.98
C TYR A 167 9.71 -7.66 -4.97
N ARG A 168 10.68 -7.97 -4.09
CA ARG A 168 11.19 -9.34 -3.94
C ARG A 168 10.90 -9.85 -2.53
N MET A 169 9.91 -10.72 -2.43
CA MET A 169 9.49 -11.40 -1.20
C MET A 169 9.51 -12.90 -1.43
N HIS A 170 9.81 -13.67 -0.39
CA HIS A 170 9.73 -15.13 -0.42
C HIS A 170 9.01 -15.60 0.84
N ASN A 171 7.91 -16.34 0.66
CA ASN A 171 7.02 -16.78 1.75
C ASN A 171 6.49 -15.63 2.63
N GLY A 172 6.27 -14.45 2.05
CA GLY A 172 5.82 -13.26 2.80
C GLY A 172 6.93 -12.53 3.57
N LEU A 173 8.14 -13.07 3.59
CA LEU A 173 9.31 -12.46 4.21
C LEU A 173 10.10 -11.61 3.21
N GLN A 174 10.61 -10.47 3.70
CA GLN A 174 11.36 -9.49 2.91
C GLN A 174 12.73 -10.05 2.52
N ILE A 175 13.07 -9.99 1.23
CA ILE A 175 14.43 -10.29 0.77
C ILE A 175 15.28 -9.04 0.89
N TYR A 176 16.42 -9.16 1.57
CA TYR A 176 17.44 -8.14 1.68
C TYR A 176 18.61 -8.44 0.74
N ARG A 177 19.23 -7.40 0.20
CA ARG A 177 20.53 -7.44 -0.46
C ARG A 177 21.58 -7.31 0.64
N PHE A 178 22.49 -8.27 0.74
CA PHE A 178 23.68 -8.22 1.57
C PHE A 178 24.89 -8.36 0.65
N GLY A 179 25.51 -7.23 0.32
CA GLY A 179 26.53 -7.17 -0.74
C GLY A 179 25.98 -7.64 -2.09
N SER A 180 26.59 -8.69 -2.66
CA SER A 180 26.16 -9.31 -3.93
C SER A 180 25.12 -10.41 -3.77
N VAL A 181 24.86 -10.86 -2.53
CA VAL A 181 23.98 -11.99 -2.22
C VAL A 181 22.61 -11.48 -1.75
N SER A 182 21.57 -12.30 -1.95
CA SER A 182 20.22 -12.03 -1.46
C SER A 182 19.95 -12.90 -0.24
N VAL A 183 19.52 -12.30 0.86
CA VAL A 183 19.31 -12.98 2.15
C VAL A 183 17.91 -12.74 2.66
N LEU A 184 17.38 -13.73 3.38
CA LEU A 184 16.12 -13.67 4.12
C LEU A 184 16.47 -13.71 5.59
N VAL A 185 15.86 -12.83 6.38
CA VAL A 185 16.03 -12.83 7.85
C VAL A 185 14.73 -13.34 8.44
N ASP A 186 14.75 -14.58 8.90
CA ASP A 186 13.63 -15.21 9.60
C ASP A 186 13.84 -15.03 11.10
N SER A 187 12.87 -14.39 11.76
CA SER A 187 12.85 -14.22 13.21
C SER A 187 11.87 -15.22 13.79
N ALA A 188 12.29 -16.48 13.83
CA ALA A 188 11.59 -17.57 14.52
C ALA A 188 11.96 -17.56 16.01
#